data_AF-G8X9E2-F1
#
_entry.id   AF-G8X9E2-F1
#
_cell.length_a   1.000
_cell.length_b   1.000
_cell.length_c   1.000
_cell.angle_alpha   90.00
_cell.angle_beta   90.00
_cell.angle_gamma   90.00
#
_symmetry.space_group_name_H-M   'P 1'
#
loop_
_entity.id
_entity.type
_entity.pdbx_description
1 polymer ?
#
loop_
_entity_poly.entity_id
_entity_poly.type
_entity_poly.pdbx_seq_one_letter_code
_entity_poly.pdbx_strand_id
1 'polypeptide(L)'
;MKVFCYSVRLSSLTSISEKAYKASAYDGSEAILPKSQVFGQDYSVSKSEAYWISEWILKQKDLQYSGKKEAWFDSVTRKMLPTYKIEKHEPEKIEPKENNNIKRLKK
;
A
#
# COMPACT_ATOMS: atom_id res chain seq x y z
N MET A 1 9.97 8.66 -7.71
CA MET A 1 9.87 7.26 -8.17
C MET A 1 9.01 6.53 -7.15
N LYS A 2 8.14 5.60 -7.55
CA LYS A 2 7.26 4.92 -6.57
C LYS A 2 7.97 3.69 -5.99
N VAL A 3 7.88 3.52 -4.68
CA VAL A 3 8.42 2.37 -3.94
C VAL A 3 7.26 1.57 -3.39
N PHE A 4 7.24 0.28 -3.68
CA PHE A 4 6.25 -0.64 -3.16
C PHE A 4 6.68 -1.15 -1.79
N CYS A 5 5.79 -1.07 -0.80
CA CYS A 5 6.06 -1.45 0.57
C CYS A 5 4.97 -2.36 1.12
N TYR A 6 5.36 -3.26 2.03
CA TYR A 6 4.45 -4.02 2.87
C TYR A 6 4.43 -3.47 4.29
N SER A 7 3.28 -3.62 4.96
CA SER A 7 3.18 -3.43 6.40
C SER A 7 3.63 -4.70 7.12
N VAL A 8 4.83 -4.65 7.68
CA VAL A 8 5.48 -5.78 8.33
C VAL A 8 5.35 -5.64 9.84
N ARG A 9 4.72 -6.62 10.48
CA ARG A 9 4.66 -6.72 11.94
C ARG A 9 5.97 -7.29 12.46
N LEU A 10 6.60 -6.56 13.37
CA LEU A 10 7.87 -6.97 13.97
C LEU A 10 7.70 -7.07 15.49
N SER A 11 8.39 -8.04 16.07
CA SER A 11 8.57 -8.10 17.53
C SER A 11 9.41 -6.92 18.01
N SER A 12 10.45 -6.58 17.24
CA SER A 12 11.28 -5.39 17.50
C SER A 12 11.92 -4.84 16.23
N LEU A 13 12.15 -3.52 16.23
CA LEU A 13 12.95 -2.82 15.22
C LEU A 13 13.91 -1.87 15.94
N THR A 14 15.18 -2.25 16.05
CA THR A 14 16.17 -1.52 16.85
C THR A 14 17.22 -0.87 15.95
N SER A 15 17.51 0.42 16.17
CA SER A 15 18.60 1.10 15.47
C SER A 15 19.94 0.55 15.96
N ILE A 16 20.67 -0.14 15.08
CA ILE A 16 21.99 -0.69 15.39
C ILE A 16 23.14 0.17 14.85
N SER A 17 22.86 1.05 13.90
CA SER A 17 23.81 2.03 13.38
C SER A 17 23.07 3.24 12.78
N GLU A 18 23.82 4.24 12.31
CA GLU A 18 23.25 5.36 11.58
C GLU A 18 22.48 4.92 10.33
N LYS A 19 22.90 3.82 9.70
CA LYS A 19 22.39 3.38 8.39
C LYS A 19 21.54 2.12 8.44
N ALA A 20 21.46 1.43 9.58
CA ALA A 20 20.76 0.15 9.67
C ALA A 20 19.90 -0.02 10.92
N TYR A 21 18.82 -0.78 10.74
CA TYR A 21 18.01 -1.36 11.80
C TYR A 21 18.26 -2.88 11.87
N LYS A 22 18.17 -3.44 13.08
CA LYS A 22 17.94 -4.86 13.30
C LYS A 22 16.44 -5.07 13.47
N ALA A 23 15.85 -5.86 12.59
CA ALA A 23 14.45 -6.27 12.63
C ALA A 23 14.36 -7.70 13.15
N SER A 24 13.44 -7.94 14.09
CA SER A 24 13.15 -9.27 14.63
C SER A 24 11.66 -9.55 14.44
N ALA A 25 11.32 -10.63 13.75
CA ALA A 25 9.95 -11.08 13.56
C ALA A 25 9.46 -11.93 14.74
N TYR A 26 8.16 -12.24 14.77
CA TYR A 26 7.55 -13.00 15.87
C TYR A 26 7.86 -14.50 15.85
N ASP A 27 8.37 -15.02 14.73
CA ASP A 27 8.82 -16.40 14.59
C ASP A 27 10.29 -16.60 14.99
N GLY A 28 10.98 -15.53 15.40
CA GLY A 28 12.39 -15.53 15.75
C GLY A 28 13.35 -15.26 14.59
N SER A 29 12.86 -15.11 13.36
CA SER A 29 13.69 -14.67 12.23
C SER A 29 14.19 -13.24 12.43
N GLU A 30 15.44 -12.97 12.04
CA GLU A 30 16.08 -11.67 12.20
C GLU A 30 16.73 -11.21 10.89
N ALA A 31 16.67 -9.91 10.62
CA ALA A 31 17.32 -9.31 9.46
C ALA A 31 17.86 -7.91 9.75
N ILE A 32 18.99 -7.59 9.13
CA ILE A 32 19.52 -6.23 9.08
C ILE A 32 18.91 -5.51 7.88
N LEU A 33 18.21 -4.41 8.15
CA LEU A 33 17.52 -3.59 7.16
C LEU A 33 18.18 -2.21 7.04
N PRO A 34 18.49 -1.71 5.83
CA PRO A 34 18.92 -0.33 5.68
C PRO A 34 17.79 0.65 6.07
N LYS A 35 18.10 1.73 6.78
CA LYS A 35 17.09 2.74 7.16
C LYS A 35 16.42 3.40 5.96
N SER A 36 17.11 3.44 4.82
CA SER A 36 16.55 3.93 3.55
C SER A 36 15.42 3.06 3.01
N GLN A 37 15.31 1.80 3.47
CA GLN A 37 14.27 0.86 3.04
C GLN A 37 13.11 0.74 4.03
N VAL A 38 13.17 1.42 5.17
CA VAL A 38 12.07 1.52 6.15
C VAL A 38 11.44 2.91 6.01
N PHE A 39 10.14 2.96 5.76
CA PHE A 39 9.36 4.17 5.42
C PHE A 39 8.55 4.71 6.60
N GLY A 40 8.75 4.16 7.79
CA GLY A 40 8.09 4.58 9.03
C GLY A 40 7.10 3.55 9.54
N GLN A 41 6.43 3.91 10.63
CA GLN A 41 5.47 3.06 11.31
C GLN A 41 4.11 3.05 10.60
N ASP A 42 3.45 1.89 10.60
CA ASP A 42 2.07 1.75 10.19
C ASP A 42 1.13 1.91 11.39
N TYR A 43 0.73 3.15 11.63
CA TYR A 43 -0.17 3.52 12.73
C TYR A 43 -1.60 2.98 12.62
N SER A 44 -1.96 2.35 11.50
CA SER A 44 -3.28 1.73 11.36
C SER A 44 -3.34 0.30 11.89
N VAL A 45 -2.23 -0.23 12.42
CA VAL A 45 -2.18 -1.49 13.17
C VAL A 45 -2.11 -1.18 14.66
N SER A 46 -3.09 -1.66 15.44
CA SER A 46 -3.23 -1.32 16.86
C SER A 46 -2.76 -2.39 17.85
N LYS A 47 -2.64 -3.65 17.43
CA LYS A 47 -2.31 -4.78 18.32
C LYS A 47 -0.82 -5.12 18.40
N SER A 48 -0.01 -4.52 17.53
CA SER A 48 1.41 -4.82 17.37
C SER A 48 2.08 -3.67 16.65
N GLU A 49 3.37 -3.50 16.90
CA GLU A 49 4.19 -2.58 16.11
C GLU A 49 4.31 -3.11 14.67
N ALA A 50 4.01 -2.26 13.71
CA ALA A 50 4.11 -2.57 12.29
C ALA A 50 4.81 -1.44 11.56
N TYR A 51 5.61 -1.78 10.55
CA TYR A 51 6.43 -0.83 9.82
C TYR A 51 6.27 -1.02 8.32
N TRP A 52 6.28 0.08 7.59
CA TRP A 52 6.31 0.08 6.13
C TRP A 52 7.74 -0.20 5.67
N ILE A 53 7.95 -1.36 5.06
CA ILE A 53 9.27 -1.80 4.59
C ILE A 53 9.18 -2.09 3.10
N SER A 54 10.18 -1.65 2.33
CA SER A 54 10.17 -1.85 0.88
C SER A 54 10.19 -3.34 0.54
N GLU A 55 9.40 -3.70 -0.47
CA GLU A 55 9.27 -5.09 -0.90
C GLU A 55 10.61 -5.67 -1.42
N TRP A 56 11.40 -4.82 -2.09
CA TRP A 56 12.69 -5.20 -2.65
C TRP A 56 13.67 -5.73 -1.59
N ILE A 57 13.75 -5.11 -0.41
CA ILE A 57 14.65 -5.59 0.65
C ILE A 57 14.09 -6.86 1.31
N LEU A 58 12.77 -6.94 1.47
CA LEU A 58 12.11 -8.09 2.08
C LEU A 58 12.32 -9.37 1.26
N LYS A 59 12.35 -9.27 -0.07
CA LYS A 59 12.67 -10.42 -0.95
C LYS A 59 14.09 -10.95 -0.83
N GLN A 60 15.02 -10.15 -0.32
CA GLN A 60 16.44 -10.51 -0.20
C GLN A 60 16.82 -11.00 1.19
N LYS A 61 15.90 -10.91 2.16
CA LYS A 61 16.16 -11.23 3.56
C LYS A 61 15.27 -12.39 3.97
N ASP A 62 15.84 -13.25 4.81
CA ASP A 62 15.09 -14.33 5.46
C ASP A 62 14.41 -13.76 6.71
N LEU A 63 13.33 -13.01 6.48
CA LEU A 63 12.51 -12.40 7.51
C LEU A 63 11.06 -12.76 7.23
N GLN A 64 10.34 -13.22 8.25
CA GLN A 64 8.92 -13.55 8.10
C GLN A 64 8.07 -12.28 8.02
N TYR A 65 7.19 -12.21 7.01
CA TYR A 65 6.22 -11.13 6.86
C TYR A 65 4.97 -11.57 6.08
N SER A 66 3.92 -10.74 6.11
CA SER A 66 2.69 -10.95 5.36
C SER A 66 2.58 -9.92 4.24
N GLY A 67 2.42 -10.38 2.99
CA GLY A 67 2.18 -9.51 1.82
C GLY A 67 0.76 -8.94 1.69
N LYS A 68 -0.14 -9.18 2.67
CA LYS A 68 -1.56 -8.79 2.55
C LYS A 68 -1.83 -7.29 2.57
N LYS A 69 -0.98 -6.50 3.23
CA LYS A 69 -1.19 -5.06 3.41
C LYS A 69 -0.06 -4.31 2.74
N GLU A 70 -0.41 -3.62 1.67
CA GLU A 70 0.51 -2.98 0.75
C GLU A 70 0.20 -1.49 0.59
N ALA A 71 1.22 -0.71 0.28
CA ALA A 71 1.08 0.69 -0.06
C ALA A 71 2.24 1.16 -0.94
N TRP A 72 1.98 2.20 -1.73
CA TRP A 72 3.00 2.87 -2.53
C TRP A 72 3.51 4.11 -1.80
N PHE A 73 4.82 4.31 -1.81
CA PHE A 73 5.48 5.48 -1.24
C PHE A 73 6.26 6.22 -2.31
N ASP A 74 6.38 7.53 -2.16
CA ASP A 74 7.32 8.30 -2.98
C ASP A 74 8.75 8.15 -2.44
N SER A 75 9.68 7.81 -3.33
CA SER A 75 11.08 7.53 -2.98
C SER A 75 11.82 8.72 -2.36
N VAL A 76 11.42 9.95 -2.70
CA VAL A 76 12.14 11.18 -2.30
C VAL A 76 11.53 11.74 -1.02
N THR A 77 10.22 12.00 -1.04
CA THR A 77 9.49 12.58 0.08
C THR A 77 9.22 11.57 1.20
N ARG A 78 9.37 10.26 0.90
CA ARG A 78 9.07 9.15 1.82
C ARG A 78 7.60 9.11 2.28
N LYS A 79 6.71 9.87 1.63
CA LYS A 79 5.28 9.93 1.96
C LYS A 79 4.51 8.84 1.24
N MET A 80 3.49 8.31 1.90
CA MET A 80 2.53 7.38 1.31
C MET A 80 1.77 8.10 0.18
N LEU A 81 1.62 7.44 -0.96
CA LEU A 81 0.87 7.92 -2.10
C LEU A 81 -0.62 7.55 -1.94
N PRO A 82 -1.55 8.42 -2.36
CA PRO A 82 -2.97 8.14 -2.28
C PRO A 82 -3.33 6.98 -3.22
N THR A 83 -4.18 6.07 -2.73
CA THR A 83 -4.85 5.06 -3.54
C THR A 83 -6.13 5.66 -4.08
N TYR A 84 -6.29 5.68 -5.40
CA TYR A 84 -7.52 6.09 -6.07
C TYR A 84 -8.00 4.97 -6.98
N LYS A 85 -9.33 4.77 -7.02
CA LYS A 85 -9.96 3.88 -8.00
C LYS A 85 -10.36 4.72 -9.19
N ILE A 86 -9.86 4.36 -10.38
CA ILE A 86 -10.31 4.98 -11.63
C ILE A 86 -11.45 4.10 -12.15
N GLU A 87 -12.66 4.65 -12.19
CA GLU A 87 -13.81 4.02 -12.83
C GLU A 87 -14.08 4.73 -14.15
N LYS A 88 -14.19 3.97 -15.24
CA LYS A 88 -14.58 4.49 -16.55
C LYS A 88 -16.05 4.16 -16.76
N HIS A 89 -16.89 5.19 -16.86
CA HIS A 89 -18.28 5.03 -17.26
C HIS A 89 -18.38 5.15 -18.78
N GLU A 90 -18.88 4.10 -19.43
CA GLU A 90 -19.28 4.17 -20.83
C GLU A 90 -20.78 4.42 -20.87
N PRO A 91 -21.24 5.55 -21.45
CA PRO A 91 -22.66 5.85 -21.51
C PRO A 91 -23.37 4.85 -22.43
N GLU A 92 -24.58 4.47 -22.04
CA GLU A 92 -25.43 3.65 -22.91
C GLU A 92 -25.76 4.44 -24.19
N LYS A 93 -25.52 3.82 -25.34
CA LYS A 93 -25.87 4.41 -26.63
C LYS A 93 -27.39 4.34 -26.80
N ILE A 94 -28.04 5.50 -26.78
CA ILE A 94 -29.47 5.62 -27.04
C ILE A 94 -29.68 5.77 -28.55
N GLU A 95 -30.33 4.81 -29.18
CA GLU A 95 -30.74 4.92 -30.59
C GLU A 95 -31.85 5.97 -30.73
N PRO A 96 -31.87 6.74 -31.84
CA PRO A 96 -32.92 7.72 -32.09
C PRO A 96 -34.29 7.05 -32.14
N LYS A 97 -35.25 7.59 -31.39
CA LYS A 97 -36.63 7.13 -31.45
C LYS A 97 -37.28 7.63 -32.74
N GLU A 98 -37.97 6.75 -33.45
CA GLU A 98 -38.74 7.12 -34.65
C GLU A 98 -39.84 8.15 -34.37
N ASN A 99 -40.32 8.24 -33.12
CA ASN A 99 -41.38 9.16 -32.74
C ASN A 99 -41.25 9.62 -31.28
N ASN A 100 -41.40 10.93 -31.04
CA ASN A 100 -41.34 11.56 -29.73
C ASN A 100 -42.73 11.74 -29.08
N ASN A 101 -43.75 11.01 -29.53
CA ASN A 101 -45.09 11.06 -28.97
C ASN A 101 -45.13 10.58 -27.50
N ILE A 102 -45.20 11.53 -26.57
CA ILE A 102 -45.34 11.26 -25.13
C ILE A 102 -46.82 11.02 -24.84
N LYS A 103 -47.20 9.77 -24.49
CA LYS A 103 -48.59 9.38 -24.20
C LYS A 103 -49.27 10.27 -23.15
N ARG A 104 -48.52 10.77 -22.16
CA ARG A 104 -49.03 11.68 -21.11
C ARG A 104 -49.36 13.09 -21.60
N LEU A 105 -48.87 13.49 -22.77
CA LEU A 105 -49.12 14.81 -23.37
C LEU A 105 -50.25 14.78 -24.42
N LYS A 106 -50.85 13.60 -24.67
CA LYS A 106 -52.06 13.53 -25.48
C LYS A 106 -53.24 14.00 -24.63
N LYS A 107 -53.72 15.21 -24.93
CA LYS A 107 -55.01 15.74 -24.46
C LYS A 107 -56.16 14.98 -25.09
#